data_AF-A0A8C5ATP1-F1
#
_entry.id   AF-A0A8C5ATP1-F1
#
_cell.length_a   1.000
_cell.length_b   1.000
_cell.length_c   1.000
_cell.angle_alpha   90.00
_cell.angle_beta   90.00
_cell.angle_gamma   90.00
#
_symmetry.space_group_name_H-M   'P 1'
#
loop_
_entity.id
_entity.type
_entity.pdbx_description
1 polymer ?
#
loop_
_entity_poly.entity_id
_entity_poly.type
_entity_poly.pdbx_seq_one_letter_code
_entity_poly.pdbx_strand_id
1 'polypeptide(L)'
;MSFYLLLCSQVTVTQTPVVSFTPGSTVTLTCKTNPAVQSGYELHWYQQKPGGAPKLIVKRADERVSPTPARFSGSGRRTDFSLTINGREDAAVYHCQTEANSPHKTRTNT
;
A
#
# COMPACT_ATOMS: atom_id res chain seq x y z
N MET A 1 25.96 -15.35 26.30
CA MET A 1 26.32 -15.06 24.90
C MET A 1 25.03 -14.99 24.10
N SER A 2 24.56 -13.78 23.83
CA SER A 2 23.28 -13.57 23.14
C SER A 2 23.49 -13.59 21.64
N PHE A 3 22.84 -14.52 20.96
CA PHE A 3 22.75 -14.56 19.51
C PHE A 3 21.67 -13.56 19.07
N TYR A 4 22.07 -12.45 18.44
CA TYR A 4 21.14 -11.61 17.70
C TYR A 4 20.95 -12.22 16.30
N LEU A 5 19.83 -12.91 16.09
CA LEU A 5 19.37 -13.26 14.75
C LEU A 5 18.86 -11.98 14.08
N LEU A 6 19.62 -11.49 13.10
CA LEU A 6 19.18 -10.45 12.17
C LEU A 6 18.02 -10.99 11.33
N LEU A 7 16.79 -10.77 11.78
CA LEU A 7 15.58 -11.00 10.98
C LEU A 7 15.54 -9.96 9.85
N CYS A 8 15.96 -10.34 8.65
CA CYS A 8 15.39 -9.70 7.46
C CYS A 8 13.95 -10.21 7.37
N SER A 9 13.00 -9.51 8.00
CA SER A 9 11.61 -9.95 8.02
C SER A 9 11.08 -9.99 6.59
N GLN A 10 10.79 -11.18 6.09
CA GLN A 10 9.94 -11.41 4.94
C GLN A 10 8.56 -10.81 5.28
N VAL A 11 8.31 -9.56 4.90
CA VAL A 11 7.05 -8.89 5.19
C VAL A 11 5.99 -9.46 4.25
N THR A 12 5.05 -10.21 4.80
CA THR A 12 3.89 -10.69 4.05
C THR A 12 2.85 -9.57 3.96
N VAL A 13 2.35 -9.34 2.76
CA VAL A 13 1.31 -8.33 2.48
C VAL A 13 0.04 -9.04 2.04
N THR A 14 -1.06 -8.82 2.76
CA THR A 14 -2.38 -9.38 2.45
C THR A 14 -3.36 -8.26 2.11
N GLN A 15 -4.03 -8.37 0.97
CA GLN A 15 -5.00 -7.38 0.50
C GLN A 15 -6.36 -8.03 0.16
N THR A 16 -7.42 -7.22 0.14
CA THR A 16 -8.74 -7.68 -0.30
C THR A 16 -8.70 -8.09 -1.77
N PRO A 17 -9.19 -9.29 -2.15
CA PRO A 17 -8.94 -9.86 -3.48
C PRO A 17 -9.67 -9.14 -4.62
N VAL A 18 -10.97 -8.84 -4.44
CA VAL A 18 -11.80 -8.13 -5.43
C VAL A 18 -12.90 -7.38 -4.68
N VAL A 19 -13.18 -6.15 -5.09
CA VAL A 19 -14.31 -5.35 -4.58
C VAL A 19 -15.13 -4.81 -5.75
N SER A 20 -16.41 -5.16 -5.79
CA SER A 20 -17.40 -4.61 -6.72
C SER A 20 -18.23 -3.53 -6.03
N PHE A 21 -18.48 -2.40 -6.69
CA PHE A 21 -19.21 -1.28 -6.10
C PHE A 21 -20.14 -0.60 -7.11
N THR A 22 -21.23 -0.03 -6.59
CA THR A 22 -22.13 0.83 -7.36
C THR A 22 -21.46 2.17 -7.67
N PRO A 23 -21.63 2.73 -8.88
CA PRO A 23 -21.09 4.04 -9.21
C PRO A 23 -21.52 5.10 -8.19
N GLY A 24 -20.55 5.80 -7.59
CA GLY A 24 -20.83 6.82 -6.57
C GLY A 24 -20.68 6.34 -5.12
N SER A 25 -20.51 5.04 -4.87
CA SER A 25 -20.25 4.51 -3.53
C SER A 25 -18.80 4.72 -3.09
N THR A 26 -18.59 4.75 -1.77
CA THR A 26 -17.25 4.75 -1.17
C THR A 26 -16.76 3.32 -0.98
N VAL A 27 -15.55 3.04 -1.42
CA VAL A 27 -14.88 1.75 -1.23
C VAL A 27 -13.70 1.92 -0.28
N THR A 28 -13.50 0.95 0.60
CA THR A 28 -12.29 0.87 1.43
C THR A 28 -11.57 -0.43 1.14
N LEU A 29 -10.34 -0.32 0.61
CA LEU A 29 -9.43 -1.45 0.46
C LEU A 29 -8.57 -1.56 1.70
N THR A 30 -8.22 -2.79 2.08
CA THR A 30 -7.37 -3.05 3.25
C THR A 30 -6.07 -3.71 2.83
N CYS A 31 -5.01 -3.39 3.55
CA CYS A 31 -3.69 -3.96 3.41
C CYS A 31 -3.15 -4.30 4.79
N LYS A 32 -2.86 -5.59 5.01
CA LYS A 32 -2.29 -6.07 6.26
C LYS A 32 -0.85 -6.50 6.04
N THR A 33 0.01 -6.10 6.98
CA THR A 33 1.43 -6.49 6.99
C THR A 33 1.70 -7.40 8.19
N ASN A 34 2.54 -8.41 7.97
CA ASN A 34 3.08 -9.24 9.04
C ASN A 34 4.55 -9.55 8.73
N PRO A 35 5.51 -9.18 9.60
CA PRO A 35 5.32 -8.45 10.86
C PRO A 35 4.89 -6.99 10.64
N ALA A 36 4.53 -6.31 11.73
CA ALA A 36 4.21 -4.89 11.71
C ALA A 36 5.38 -4.07 11.13
N VAL A 37 5.09 -3.15 10.22
CA VAL A 37 6.08 -2.16 9.82
C VAL A 37 6.27 -1.14 10.95
N GLN A 38 7.52 -0.85 11.29
CA GLN A 38 7.83 -0.01 12.45
C GLN A 38 7.35 1.43 12.23
N SER A 39 7.36 1.87 10.97
CA SER A 39 6.95 3.20 10.56
C SER A 39 5.83 3.14 9.51
N GLY A 40 4.77 3.94 9.69
CA GLY A 40 3.74 4.13 8.67
C GLY A 40 4.29 4.77 7.38
N TYR A 41 5.48 5.38 7.45
CA TYR A 41 6.16 5.96 6.29
C TYR A 41 6.55 4.94 5.22
N GLU A 42 6.57 3.64 5.57
CA GLU A 42 7.08 2.59 4.68
C GLU A 42 6.04 2.05 3.71
N LEU A 43 4.75 2.40 3.86
CA LEU A 43 3.68 1.86 3.02
C LEU A 43 3.20 2.85 1.94
N HIS A 44 3.04 2.32 0.73
CA HIS A 44 2.62 3.02 -0.46
C HIS A 44 1.45 2.30 -1.13
N TRP A 45 0.54 3.07 -1.73
CA TRP A 45 -0.55 2.57 -2.54
C TRP A 45 -0.35 2.95 -4.01
N TYR A 46 -0.54 1.96 -4.88
CA TYR A 46 -0.46 2.09 -6.31
C TYR A 46 -1.79 1.77 -6.97
N GLN A 47 -2.10 2.49 -8.05
CA GLN A 47 -3.20 2.20 -8.95
C GLN A 47 -2.64 1.76 -10.30
N GLN A 48 -3.16 0.67 -10.86
CA GLN A 48 -2.87 0.20 -12.20
C GLN A 48 -4.17 0.08 -13.01
N LYS A 49 -4.34 0.94 -14.01
CA LYS A 49 -5.44 0.81 -14.98
C LYS A 49 -5.10 -0.26 -16.03
N PRO A 50 -6.10 -0.87 -16.70
CA PRO A 50 -5.86 -1.85 -17.76
C PRO A 50 -4.86 -1.34 -18.81
N GLY A 51 -3.82 -2.13 -19.10
CA GLY A 51 -2.77 -1.77 -20.05
C GLY A 51 -1.79 -0.68 -19.59
N GLY A 52 -1.95 -0.15 -18.38
CA GLY A 52 -1.08 0.89 -17.80
C GLY A 52 -0.01 0.32 -16.85
N ALA A 53 1.02 1.13 -16.59
CA ALA A 53 1.97 0.88 -15.52
C ALA A 53 1.36 1.27 -14.14
N PRO A 54 1.79 0.64 -13.03
CA PRO A 54 1.42 1.07 -11.69
C PRO A 54 1.82 2.53 -11.43
N LYS A 55 0.89 3.32 -10.90
CA LYS A 55 1.09 4.72 -10.52
C LYS A 55 0.91 4.89 -9.02
N LEU A 56 1.86 5.57 -8.37
CA LEU A 56 1.78 5.89 -6.96
C LEU A 56 0.67 6.93 -6.72
N ILE A 57 -0.29 6.60 -5.85
CA ILE A 57 -1.44 7.45 -5.52
C ILE A 57 -1.41 7.96 -4.08
N VAL A 58 -0.91 7.14 -3.15
CA VAL A 58 -0.67 7.52 -1.75
C VAL A 58 0.69 6.99 -1.34
N LYS A 59 1.51 7.81 -0.69
CA LYS A 59 2.77 7.40 -0.08
C LYS A 59 2.67 7.57 1.43
N ARG A 60 3.57 6.91 2.17
CA ARG A 60 3.69 7.13 3.62
C ARG A 60 2.37 6.86 4.38
N ALA A 61 1.63 5.85 3.95
CA ALA A 61 0.30 5.46 4.41
C ALA A 61 -0.85 6.45 4.16
N ASP A 62 -0.64 7.76 4.28
CA ASP A 62 -1.71 8.78 4.24
C ASP A 62 -1.44 9.97 3.29
N GLU A 63 -0.23 10.14 2.78
CA GLU A 63 0.14 11.29 1.96
C GLU A 63 -0.23 11.06 0.49
N ARG A 64 -1.35 11.62 0.04
CA ARG A 64 -1.77 11.59 -1.37
C ARG A 64 -0.79 12.35 -2.26
N VAL A 65 -0.35 11.72 -3.35
CA VAL A 65 0.63 12.29 -4.29
C VAL A 65 -0.05 13.12 -5.37
N SER A 66 0.41 14.33 -5.67
CA SER A 66 -0.11 15.11 -6.81
C SER A 66 0.42 14.53 -8.14
N PRO A 67 -0.39 14.41 -9.22
CA PRO A 67 -1.74 14.95 -9.44
C PRO A 67 -2.90 13.95 -9.15
N THR A 68 -2.77 13.08 -8.15
CA THR A 68 -3.83 12.11 -7.80
C THR A 68 -5.12 12.81 -7.38
N PRO A 69 -6.29 12.39 -7.89
CA PRO A 69 -7.58 12.95 -7.53
C PRO A 69 -7.88 12.94 -6.03
N ALA A 70 -8.59 13.95 -5.52
CA ALA A 70 -8.90 14.09 -4.10
C ALA A 70 -9.79 12.97 -3.51
N ARG A 71 -10.37 12.12 -4.35
CA ARG A 71 -11.19 10.99 -3.92
C ARG A 71 -10.41 9.84 -3.29
N PHE A 72 -9.09 9.81 -3.45
CA PHE A 72 -8.23 8.82 -2.81
C PHE A 72 -7.74 9.34 -1.47
N SER A 73 -7.87 8.52 -0.43
CA SER A 73 -7.36 8.82 0.91
C SER A 73 -6.77 7.56 1.52
N GLY A 74 -5.53 7.62 1.98
CA GLY A 74 -4.91 6.51 2.70
C GLY A 74 -4.95 6.72 4.20
N SER A 75 -4.91 5.64 4.96
CA SER A 75 -4.71 5.68 6.40
C SER A 75 -4.07 4.39 6.90
N GLY A 76 -3.57 4.41 8.13
CA GLY A 76 -3.14 3.20 8.82
C GLY A 76 -1.76 3.29 9.45
N ARG A 77 -1.43 2.28 10.23
CA ARG A 77 -0.15 2.20 10.96
C ARG A 77 0.12 0.76 11.37
N ARG A 78 1.40 0.43 11.58
CA ARG A 78 1.88 -0.86 12.07
C ARG A 78 1.48 -2.00 11.14
N THR A 79 0.32 -2.62 11.37
CA THR A 79 -0.14 -3.81 10.67
C THR A 79 -1.28 -3.52 9.73
N ASP A 80 -2.12 -2.53 10.03
CA ASP A 80 -3.40 -2.34 9.35
C ASP A 80 -3.40 -1.00 8.61
N PHE A 81 -3.57 -1.11 7.29
CA PHE A 81 -3.61 0.02 6.37
C PHE A 81 -4.85 -0.05 5.51
N SER A 82 -5.33 1.11 5.09
CA SER A 82 -6.48 1.22 4.21
C SER A 82 -6.31 2.30 3.15
N LEU A 83 -7.02 2.10 2.04
CA LEU A 83 -7.21 3.07 0.99
C LEU A 83 -8.71 3.26 0.79
N THR A 84 -9.20 4.46 1.07
CA THR A 84 -10.56 4.88 0.81
C THR A 84 -10.64 5.56 -0.55
N ILE A 85 -11.61 5.14 -1.36
CA ILE A 85 -11.89 5.66 -2.69
C ILE A 85 -13.34 6.16 -2.69
N ASN A 86 -13.53 7.47 -2.81
CA ASN A 86 -14.86 8.08 -2.81
C ASN A 86 -15.43 8.26 -4.23
N GLY A 87 -16.68 7.88 -4.45
CA GLY A 87 -17.39 8.18 -5.68
C GLY A 87 -17.08 7.22 -6.83
N ARG A 88 -17.13 7.74 -8.08
CA ARG A 88 -16.95 6.90 -9.27
C ARG A 88 -15.47 6.76 -9.61
N GLU A 89 -15.00 5.51 -9.66
CA GLU A 89 -13.68 5.14 -10.12
C GLU A 89 -13.79 4.06 -11.20
N ASP A 90 -12.84 4.03 -12.14
CA ASP A 90 -12.80 3.00 -13.16
C ASP A 90 -12.27 1.68 -12.59
N ALA A 91 -12.54 0.58 -13.29
CA ALA A 91 -11.91 -0.70 -12.98
C ALA A 91 -10.38 -0.56 -13.06
N ALA A 92 -9.71 -0.83 -11.94
CA ALA A 92 -8.27 -0.77 -11.80
C ALA A 92 -7.81 -1.78 -10.74
N VAL A 93 -6.56 -2.19 -10.83
CA VAL A 93 -5.92 -3.00 -9.80
C VAL A 93 -5.21 -2.08 -8.82
N TYR A 94 -5.40 -2.31 -7.52
CA TYR A 94 -4.75 -1.57 -6.46
C TYR A 94 -3.81 -2.48 -5.70
N HIS A 95 -2.62 -1.97 -5.40
CA HIS A 95 -1.61 -2.70 -4.65
C HIS A 95 -1.04 -1.82 -3.56
N CYS A 96 -0.88 -2.38 -2.37
CA CYS A 96 -0.04 -1.78 -1.35
C CYS A 96 1.36 -2.41 -1.39
N GLN A 97 2.39 -1.62 -1.08
CA GLN A 97 3.77 -2.06 -1.04
C GLN A 97 4.48 -1.42 0.14
N THR A 98 5.31 -2.21 0.82
CA THR A 98 6.21 -1.71 1.86
C THR A 98 7.63 -1.55 1.32
N GLU A 99 8.44 -0.67 1.91
CA GLU A 99 9.87 -0.55 1.54
C GLU A 99 10.63 -1.88 1.66
N ALA A 100 10.24 -2.74 2.61
CA ALA A 100 10.83 -4.06 2.78
C ALA A 100 10.51 -5.03 1.62
N ASN A 101 9.41 -4.80 0.89
CA ASN A 101 8.96 -5.63 -0.24
C ASN A 101 9.07 -4.88 -1.59
N SER A 102 9.91 -3.85 -1.68
CA SER A 102 10.16 -3.13 -2.93
C SER A 102 11.29 -3.82 -3.72
N PRO A 103 11.08 -4.14 -5.02
CA PRO A 103 12.07 -4.83 -5.85
C PRO A 103 13.35 -4.00 -6.08
N HIS A 104 13.34 -2.70 -5.78
CA HIS A 104 14.50 -1.82 -5.93
C HIS A 104 15.48 -1.84 -4.76
N LYS A 105 15.19 -2.55 -3.66
CA LYS A 105 16.07 -2.59 -2.48
C LYS A 105 17.13 -3.70 -2.61
N THR A 106 18.08 -3.52 -3.52
CA THR A 106 19.41 -4.13 -3.31
C THR A 106 20.02 -3.38 -2.12
N ARG A 107 20.15 -4.04 -0.96
CA ARG A 107 20.79 -3.44 0.21
C ARG A 107 22.26 -3.17 -0.10
N THR A 108 22.62 -1.93 -0.43
CA THR A 108 24.00 -1.46 -0.25
C THR A 108 24.19 -1.24 1.25
N ASN A 109 24.81 -2.22 1.90
CA ASN A 109 25.25 -2.13 3.29
C ASN A 109 26.58 -1.35 3.28
N THR A 110 26.64 -0.17 3.91
CA THR A 110 27.89 0.47 4.33
C THR A 110 27.86 0.56 5.84
#